data_AF-A0A2V3HPR2-F1
#
_entry.id   AF-A0A2V3HPR2-F1
#
_cell.length_a   1.000
_cell.length_b   1.000
_cell.length_c   1.000
_cell.angle_alpha   90.00
_cell.angle_beta   90.00
_cell.angle_gamma   90.00
#
_symmetry.space_group_name_H-M   'P 1'
#
loop_
_entity.id
_entity.type
_entity.pdbx_description
1 polymer ?
#
loop_
_entity_poly.entity_id
_entity_poly.type
_entity_poly.pdbx_seq_one_letter_code
_entity_poly.pdbx_strand_id
1 'polypeptide(L)'
;MRVRDFSRVAAFLLPRRKMTHVVVALVSLLMIPGLAAVMQPIDIEAYNIDSPEIEAQEVARDEFASGDTMIGFMIVLREQDLIGSPPGVEYVDEVHSFTGVGTGIDEPTGGILNLTVLREMERKVAAAEQDPLAPYYRPLISDVTLTQVEGVLSLPRIFIDFMSNKSILTRSTVDVYGRLQPARTNWYDCGELECLEYNDTNLTQAHIDLAAARMANNTDGIFLRWLSHDRAFLPDPDGVAIGPVGGTLTDEDGFVGADWQRGRWSAGATWLLIQLADEAMELDGWTFHWVDARAEDAYEWDGFSLRTVPPARDAEFCYESMVGGEGPCAAEWSIISLEYHMRESDEQTVTFAVAEGLNVEVNRELKESVGLIITMVLAIVILLWASLRRWSDVGIVSISLGLCLLWMHGLIGWGMIFGNAIGHPFIERSQFSNLLPILILALGIDDSLHVLHRYKEERRAGRSPDSAANVALTRVGRAICSPRSPPWSLSGPTSPRTSPPCARSALKQPSVSVPHSCSPGCGLH
;
A
#
# COMPACT_ATOMS: atom_id res chain seq x y z
N MET A 1 -15.94 -45.32 20.09
CA MET A 1 -14.76 -44.87 19.32
C MET A 1 -13.57 -45.74 19.71
N ARG A 2 -12.97 -46.44 18.75
CA ARG A 2 -11.86 -47.38 18.97
C ARG A 2 -10.61 -46.54 19.25
N VAL A 3 -10.09 -46.62 20.48
CA VAL A 3 -8.91 -45.90 20.95
C VAL A 3 -7.74 -46.21 20.01
N ARG A 4 -7.20 -45.20 19.31
CA ARG A 4 -6.01 -45.37 18.46
C ARG A 4 -4.82 -45.72 19.36
N ASP A 5 -4.33 -46.94 19.23
CA ASP A 5 -3.19 -47.44 20.01
C ASP A 5 -1.87 -47.06 19.32
N PHE A 6 -1.20 -46.04 19.87
CA PHE A 6 0.08 -45.54 19.36
C PHE A 6 1.26 -46.49 19.59
N SER A 7 1.04 -47.59 20.32
CA SER A 7 2.04 -48.63 20.53
C SER A 7 2.56 -49.23 19.22
N ARG A 8 1.70 -49.37 18.21
CA ARG A 8 2.06 -49.89 16.88
C ARG A 8 3.00 -48.96 16.12
N VAL A 9 2.80 -47.65 16.26
CA VAL A 9 3.64 -46.63 15.63
C VAL A 9 5.01 -46.59 16.30
N ALA A 10 5.05 -46.61 17.63
CA ALA A 10 6.30 -46.65 18.40
C ALA A 10 7.09 -47.95 18.12
N ALA A 11 6.41 -49.10 18.06
CA ALA A 11 7.02 -50.39 17.72
C ALA A 11 7.57 -50.45 16.28
N PHE A 12 7.05 -49.64 15.36
CA PHE A 12 7.52 -49.56 13.98
C PHE A 12 8.72 -48.61 13.83
N LEU A 13 8.66 -47.43 14.45
CA LEU A 13 9.67 -46.37 14.28
C LEU A 13 10.95 -46.60 15.10
N LEU A 14 10.83 -47.00 16.36
CA LEU A 14 11.97 -47.14 17.28
C LEU A 14 13.04 -48.15 16.83
N PRO A 15 12.71 -49.39 16.39
CA PRO A 15 13.72 -50.33 15.92
C PRO A 15 14.38 -49.90 14.60
N ARG A 16 13.74 -48.98 13.85
CA ARG A 16 14.24 -48.46 12.57
C ARG A 16 14.79 -47.03 12.66
N ARG A 17 15.13 -46.56 13.87
CA ARG A 17 15.52 -45.15 14.14
C ARG A 17 16.51 -44.55 13.13
N LYS A 18 17.56 -45.29 12.74
CA LYS A 18 18.55 -44.81 11.77
C LYS A 18 17.92 -44.54 10.40
N MET A 19 17.09 -45.46 9.91
CA MET A 19 16.36 -45.28 8.65
C MET A 19 15.33 -44.15 8.75
N THR A 20 14.64 -44.03 9.89
CA THR A 20 13.69 -42.94 10.12
C THR A 20 14.36 -41.56 10.06
N HIS A 21 15.52 -41.38 10.68
CA HIS A 21 16.27 -40.12 10.60
C HIS A 21 16.70 -39.80 9.15
N VAL A 22 17.13 -40.80 8.38
CA VAL A 22 17.47 -40.62 6.96
C VAL A 22 16.25 -40.18 6.15
N VAL A 23 15.09 -40.81 6.36
CA VAL A 23 13.84 -40.43 5.68
C VAL A 23 13.44 -39.00 6.03
N VAL A 24 13.49 -38.62 7.30
CA VAL A 24 13.17 -37.24 7.73
C VAL A 24 14.13 -36.25 7.06
N ALA A 25 15.43 -36.54 7.01
CA ALA A 25 16.39 -35.67 6.34
C ALA A 25 16.11 -35.52 4.84
N LEU A 26 15.79 -36.62 4.14
CA LEU A 26 15.45 -36.60 2.71
C LEU A 26 14.17 -35.81 2.43
N VAL A 27 13.12 -36.00 3.22
CA VAL A 27 11.87 -35.23 3.06
C VAL A 27 12.12 -33.75 3.36
N SER A 28 12.92 -33.44 4.37
CA SER A 28 13.28 -32.05 4.69
C SER A 28 14.03 -31.38 3.54
N LEU A 29 14.94 -32.11 2.90
CA LEU A 29 15.65 -31.62 1.71
C LEU A 29 14.69 -31.36 0.54
N LEU A 30 13.68 -32.21 0.36
CA LEU A 30 12.62 -32.01 -0.63
C LEU A 30 11.75 -30.77 -0.35
N MET A 31 11.67 -30.31 0.90
CA MET A 31 10.89 -29.12 1.28
C MET A 31 11.61 -27.80 1.02
N ILE A 32 12.93 -27.82 0.82
CA ILE A 32 13.75 -26.60 0.62
C ILE A 32 13.31 -25.78 -0.60
N PRO A 33 13.07 -26.38 -1.80
CA PRO A 33 12.59 -25.62 -2.95
C PRO A 33 11.24 -24.94 -2.72
N GLY A 34 10.32 -25.61 -2.02
CA GLY A 34 9.04 -25.02 -1.65
C GLY A 34 9.21 -23.83 -0.69
N LEU A 35 10.09 -23.94 0.31
CA LEU A 35 10.39 -22.82 1.21
C LEU A 35 10.95 -21.61 0.43
N ALA A 36 11.82 -21.84 -0.56
CA ALA A 36 12.38 -20.76 -1.38
C ALA A 36 11.29 -19.99 -2.16
N ALA A 37 10.26 -20.68 -2.67
CA ALA A 37 9.13 -20.03 -3.34
C ALA A 37 8.29 -19.13 -2.39
N VAL A 38 8.20 -19.48 -1.11
CA VAL A 38 7.49 -18.66 -0.12
C VAL A 38 8.28 -17.40 0.26
N MET A 39 9.60 -17.40 0.11
CA MET A 39 10.47 -16.26 0.44
C MET A 39 10.55 -15.21 -0.67
N GLN A 40 9.83 -15.38 -1.79
CA GLN A 40 9.71 -14.34 -2.82
C GLN A 40 8.98 -13.11 -2.26
N PRO A 41 9.24 -11.89 -2.78
CA PRO A 41 8.63 -10.65 -2.30
C PRO A 41 7.12 -10.76 -2.16
N ILE A 42 6.56 -10.09 -1.15
CA ILE A 42 5.12 -10.08 -0.97
C ILE A 42 4.53 -9.05 -1.93
N ASP A 43 3.62 -9.50 -2.79
CA ASP A 43 2.74 -8.67 -3.59
C ASP A 43 1.39 -8.62 -2.86
N ILE A 44 0.94 -7.42 -2.47
CA ILE A 44 -0.31 -7.22 -1.73
C ILE A 44 -1.52 -7.30 -2.64
N GLU A 45 -1.37 -6.89 -3.89
CA GLU A 45 -2.43 -6.95 -4.90
C GLU A 45 -2.73 -8.41 -5.25
N ALA A 46 -1.74 -9.29 -5.13
CA ALA A 46 -1.93 -10.74 -5.22
C ALA A 46 -2.65 -11.37 -4.02
N TYR A 47 -3.00 -10.62 -2.96
CA TYR A 47 -3.89 -11.12 -1.91
C TYR A 47 -5.32 -11.03 -2.38
N ASN A 48 -5.97 -12.17 -2.49
CA ASN A 48 -7.38 -12.25 -2.80
C ASN A 48 -8.23 -11.67 -1.67
N ILE A 49 -8.54 -10.39 -1.81
CA ILE A 49 -9.59 -9.71 -1.08
C ILE A 49 -10.81 -9.79 -1.99
N ASP A 50 -11.70 -10.76 -1.73
CA ASP A 50 -12.98 -10.88 -2.42
C ASP A 50 -13.80 -9.58 -2.19
N SER A 51 -13.62 -8.60 -3.06
CA SER A 51 -14.32 -7.32 -3.06
C SER A 51 -14.91 -7.09 -4.46
N PRO A 52 -16.22 -6.84 -4.56
CA PRO A 52 -16.84 -6.53 -5.84
C PRO A 52 -16.28 -5.24 -6.46
N GLU A 53 -15.68 -4.35 -5.67
CA GLU A 53 -15.00 -3.14 -6.15
C GLU A 53 -13.66 -3.46 -6.83
N ILE A 54 -12.84 -4.36 -6.26
CA ILE A 54 -11.55 -4.78 -6.84
C ILE A 54 -11.78 -5.59 -8.13
N GLU A 55 -12.72 -6.54 -8.12
CA GLU A 55 -13.08 -7.31 -9.32
C GLU A 55 -13.60 -6.39 -10.44
N ALA A 56 -14.40 -5.38 -10.10
CA ALA A 56 -14.86 -4.39 -11.08
C ALA A 56 -13.72 -3.52 -11.61
N GLN A 57 -12.72 -3.19 -10.79
CA GLN A 57 -11.54 -2.44 -11.20
C GLN A 57 -10.61 -3.27 -12.12
N GLU A 58 -10.42 -4.57 -11.83
CA GLU A 58 -9.67 -5.48 -12.70
C GLU A 58 -10.34 -5.63 -14.06
N VAL A 59 -11.66 -5.87 -14.10
CA VAL A 59 -12.41 -5.95 -15.37
C VAL A 59 -12.38 -4.61 -16.10
N ALA A 60 -12.52 -3.49 -15.38
CA ALA A 60 -12.39 -2.16 -15.99
C ALA A 60 -11.00 -1.94 -16.58
N ARG A 61 -9.93 -2.43 -15.93
CA ARG A 61 -8.57 -2.35 -16.46
C ARG A 61 -8.40 -3.26 -17.68
N ASP A 62 -8.73 -4.53 -17.55
CA ASP A 62 -8.43 -5.54 -18.56
C ASP A 62 -9.34 -5.45 -19.80
N GLU A 63 -10.60 -5.05 -19.63
CA GLU A 63 -11.56 -4.90 -20.74
C GLU A 63 -11.69 -3.46 -21.27
N PHE A 64 -11.42 -2.44 -20.44
CA PHE A 64 -11.72 -1.04 -20.76
C PHE A 64 -10.57 -0.04 -20.61
N ALA A 65 -9.38 -0.42 -20.12
CA ALA A 65 -8.29 0.53 -19.99
C ALA A 65 -7.79 1.00 -21.36
N SER A 66 -7.76 2.32 -21.55
CA SER A 66 -6.63 2.93 -22.25
C SER A 66 -5.37 2.50 -21.52
N GLY A 67 -4.35 1.96 -22.19
CA GLY A 67 -3.08 1.54 -21.57
C GLY A 67 -2.23 2.67 -20.98
N ASP A 68 -2.87 3.53 -20.18
CA ASP A 68 -2.36 4.71 -19.53
C ASP A 68 -2.92 4.76 -18.08
N THR A 69 -2.06 4.92 -17.07
CA THR A 69 -2.46 5.08 -15.66
C THR A 69 -2.29 6.52 -15.19
N MET A 70 -3.23 7.02 -14.37
CA MET A 70 -3.13 8.34 -13.72
C MET A 70 -2.62 8.21 -12.30
N ILE A 71 -1.49 8.85 -12.01
CA ILE A 71 -0.87 8.90 -10.69
C ILE A 71 -1.18 10.25 -10.05
N GLY A 72 -1.64 10.20 -8.80
CA GLY A 72 -1.89 11.38 -7.98
C GLY A 72 -0.83 11.55 -6.89
N PHE A 73 -0.10 12.65 -6.94
CA PHE A 73 0.73 13.12 -5.84
C PHE A 73 -0.06 14.16 -5.05
N MET A 74 -0.19 13.93 -3.75
CA MET A 74 -0.78 14.93 -2.86
C MET A 74 0.31 15.87 -2.38
N ILE A 75 0.07 17.17 -2.48
CA ILE A 75 0.94 18.22 -1.98
C ILE A 75 0.22 18.88 -0.81
N VAL A 76 0.76 18.71 0.39
CA VAL A 76 0.18 19.24 1.63
C VAL A 76 1.14 20.25 2.23
N LEU A 77 0.61 21.25 2.94
CA LEU A 77 1.46 22.15 3.72
C LEU A 77 2.27 21.36 4.77
N ARG A 78 3.51 21.78 4.99
CA ARG A 78 4.39 21.28 6.05
C ARG A 78 4.03 21.94 7.38
N GLU A 79 4.30 21.26 8.49
CA GLU A 79 4.17 21.85 9.82
C GLU A 79 5.03 23.12 9.96
N GLN A 80 4.44 24.19 10.50
CA GLN A 80 5.06 25.53 10.49
C GLN A 80 6.33 25.61 11.33
N ASP A 81 6.46 24.80 12.38
CA ASP A 81 7.63 24.74 13.27
C ASP A 81 8.83 24.03 12.64
N LEU A 82 8.60 23.25 11.59
CA LEU A 82 9.66 22.53 10.85
C LEU A 82 10.17 23.33 9.64
N ILE A 83 9.52 24.44 9.27
CA ILE A 83 9.95 25.29 8.17
C ILE A 83 11.36 25.85 8.43
N GLY A 84 12.27 25.65 7.48
CA GLY A 84 13.67 26.06 7.59
C GLY A 84 14.60 24.97 8.17
N SER A 85 14.04 23.86 8.64
CA SER A 85 14.80 22.63 8.84
C SER A 85 14.91 21.85 7.52
N PRO A 86 15.99 21.06 7.32
CA PRO A 86 16.11 20.23 6.12
C PRO A 86 14.89 19.29 6.02
N PRO A 87 14.31 19.10 4.83
CA PRO A 87 13.16 18.22 4.68
C PRO A 87 13.49 16.78 5.04
N GLY A 88 12.58 16.13 5.76
CA GLY A 88 12.55 14.68 5.83
C GLY A 88 12.14 14.12 4.46
N VAL A 89 13.05 13.43 3.78
CA VAL A 89 12.75 12.74 2.50
C VAL A 89 12.30 11.29 2.69
N GLU A 90 12.39 10.78 3.94
CA GLU A 90 12.14 9.36 4.24
C GLU A 90 10.69 9.08 4.66
N TYR A 91 10.14 9.89 5.57
CA TYR A 91 8.79 9.70 6.10
C TYR A 91 7.90 10.90 5.82
N VAL A 92 6.61 10.65 5.65
CA VAL A 92 5.58 11.68 5.46
C VAL A 92 4.97 12.02 6.83
N ASP A 93 5.79 12.49 7.76
CA ASP A 93 5.39 12.80 9.14
C ASP A 93 5.33 14.30 9.44
N GLU A 94 5.91 15.12 8.57
CA GLU A 94 5.98 16.59 8.72
C GLU A 94 4.74 17.32 8.14
N VAL A 95 3.62 16.62 7.97
CA VAL A 95 2.42 17.12 7.30
C VAL A 95 1.56 17.95 8.25
N HIS A 96 1.11 19.11 7.78
CA HIS A 96 0.17 19.96 8.52
C HIS A 96 -1.13 19.22 8.83
N SER A 97 -1.54 19.26 10.10
CA SER A 97 -2.78 18.63 10.57
C SER A 97 -4.03 19.22 9.92
N PHE A 98 -5.01 18.38 9.59
CA PHE A 98 -6.29 18.81 9.04
C PHE A 98 -7.05 19.71 10.04
N THR A 99 -7.37 20.96 9.65
CA THR A 99 -7.95 21.96 10.56
C THR A 99 -9.47 21.82 10.75
N GLY A 100 -10.15 21.06 9.90
CA GLY A 100 -11.60 20.91 9.90
C GLY A 100 -12.20 21.26 8.54
N VAL A 101 -13.48 20.97 8.32
CA VAL A 101 -14.14 21.32 7.04
C VAL A 101 -14.51 22.80 7.04
N GLY A 102 -14.07 23.54 6.01
CA GLY A 102 -14.42 24.95 5.83
C GLY A 102 -13.79 25.93 6.82
N THR A 103 -12.70 25.55 7.48
CA THR A 103 -11.99 26.36 8.49
C THR A 103 -10.98 27.32 7.86
N GLY A 104 -10.33 26.92 6.77
CA GLY A 104 -9.21 27.62 6.14
C GLY A 104 -7.88 27.37 6.86
N ILE A 105 -6.82 27.94 6.29
CA ILE A 105 -5.47 27.98 6.86
C ILE A 105 -5.03 29.45 7.00
N ASP A 106 -4.65 29.84 8.22
CA ASP A 106 -4.21 31.21 8.49
C ASP A 106 -2.71 31.42 8.15
N GLU A 107 -1.88 30.42 8.42
CA GLU A 107 -0.43 30.46 8.23
C GLU A 107 0.07 29.21 7.48
N PRO A 108 0.77 29.37 6.33
CA PRO A 108 1.10 30.62 5.65
C PRO A 108 -0.16 31.30 5.08
N THR A 109 -0.12 32.61 4.89
CA THR A 109 -1.28 33.37 4.37
C THR A 109 -1.70 32.87 2.99
N GLY A 110 -2.92 32.38 2.86
CA GLY A 110 -3.45 31.74 1.64
C GLY A 110 -3.20 30.22 1.57
N GLY A 111 -2.52 29.64 2.56
CA GLY A 111 -2.22 28.22 2.64
C GLY A 111 -1.50 27.72 1.39
N ILE A 112 -2.06 26.71 0.73
CA ILE A 112 -1.55 26.12 -0.51
C ILE A 112 -1.57 27.11 -1.70
N LEU A 113 -2.34 28.20 -1.60
CA LEU A 113 -2.40 29.29 -2.58
C LEU A 113 -1.42 30.43 -2.27
N ASN A 114 -0.53 30.26 -1.29
CA ASN A 114 0.55 31.21 -1.07
C ASN A 114 1.53 31.19 -2.25
N LEU A 115 1.97 32.36 -2.71
CA LEU A 115 2.86 32.49 -3.86
C LEU A 115 4.17 31.73 -3.67
N THR A 116 4.76 31.77 -2.47
CA THR A 116 5.99 31.02 -2.17
C THR A 116 5.76 29.52 -2.29
N VAL A 117 4.62 29.03 -1.79
CA VAL A 117 4.20 27.63 -1.88
C VAL A 117 3.96 27.21 -3.33
N LEU A 118 3.30 28.06 -4.12
CA LEU A 118 3.11 27.81 -5.56
C LEU A 118 4.43 27.80 -6.34
N ARG A 119 5.39 28.66 -5.99
CA ARG A 119 6.75 28.65 -6.58
C ARG A 119 7.52 27.37 -6.22
N GLU A 120 7.35 26.85 -5.02
CA GLU A 120 7.92 25.56 -4.63
C GLU A 120 7.33 24.41 -5.46
N MET A 121 6.00 24.41 -5.65
CA MET A 121 5.35 23.42 -6.52
C MET A 121 5.86 23.44 -7.96
N GLU A 122 6.23 24.60 -8.49
CA GLU A 122 6.87 24.66 -9.82
C GLU A 122 8.21 23.95 -9.86
N ARG A 123 8.99 23.98 -8.77
CA ARG A 123 10.25 23.21 -8.70
C ARG A 123 9.95 21.71 -8.73
N LYS A 124 8.86 21.27 -8.09
CA LYS A 124 8.39 19.87 -8.13
C LYS A 124 7.96 19.44 -9.52
N VAL A 125 7.19 20.29 -10.21
CA VAL A 125 6.81 20.06 -11.62
C VAL A 125 8.07 19.97 -12.48
N ALA A 126 9.04 20.86 -12.30
CA ALA A 126 10.29 20.83 -13.05
C ALA A 126 11.13 19.57 -12.74
N ALA A 127 11.10 19.05 -11.50
CA ALA A 127 11.72 17.78 -11.15
C ALA A 127 11.03 16.62 -11.86
N ALA A 128 9.70 16.59 -11.89
CA ALA A 128 8.94 15.58 -12.61
C ALA A 128 9.19 15.61 -14.13
N GLU A 129 9.32 16.79 -14.74
CA GLU A 129 9.64 16.96 -16.16
C GLU A 129 11.09 16.55 -16.53
N GLN A 130 11.98 16.45 -15.53
CA GLN A 130 13.37 16.02 -15.71
C GLN A 130 13.60 14.55 -15.32
N ASP A 131 12.58 13.88 -14.81
CA ASP A 131 12.64 12.50 -14.35
C ASP A 131 12.74 11.51 -15.53
N PRO A 132 13.38 10.33 -15.35
CA PRO A 132 13.41 9.29 -16.37
C PRO A 132 12.02 8.85 -16.88
N LEU A 133 10.94 9.08 -16.12
CA LEU A 133 9.57 8.80 -16.55
C LEU A 133 8.99 9.83 -17.51
N ALA A 134 9.59 11.03 -17.64
CA ALA A 134 9.04 12.12 -18.45
C ALA A 134 8.71 11.77 -19.92
N PRO A 135 9.49 10.94 -20.64
CA PRO A 135 9.15 10.52 -22.00
C PRO A 135 7.83 9.72 -22.12
N TYR A 136 7.36 9.11 -21.02
CA TYR A 136 6.15 8.31 -20.97
C TYR A 136 4.93 9.12 -20.53
N TYR A 137 5.10 10.41 -20.23
CA TYR A 137 3.98 11.25 -19.83
C TYR A 137 3.01 11.50 -20.99
N ARG A 138 1.72 11.34 -20.71
CA ARG A 138 0.63 11.60 -21.66
C ARG A 138 0.06 13.00 -21.46
N PRO A 139 -0.41 13.66 -22.54
CA PRO A 139 -1.08 14.94 -22.41
C PRO A 139 -2.37 14.82 -21.59
N LEU A 140 -2.53 15.73 -20.63
CA LEU A 140 -3.73 15.86 -19.80
C LEU A 140 -4.51 17.10 -20.20
N ILE A 141 -5.82 17.12 -19.94
CA ILE A 141 -6.65 18.32 -20.09
C ILE A 141 -7.07 18.77 -18.71
N SER A 142 -6.76 20.02 -18.35
CA SER A 142 -7.25 20.62 -17.11
C SER A 142 -8.77 20.76 -17.15
N ASP A 143 -9.48 20.28 -16.15
CA ASP A 143 -10.91 20.48 -15.98
C ASP A 143 -11.28 21.95 -15.66
N VAL A 144 -10.36 22.69 -15.02
CA VAL A 144 -10.53 24.12 -14.67
C VAL A 144 -10.37 25.01 -15.89
N THR A 145 -9.26 24.87 -16.63
CA THR A 145 -8.93 25.79 -17.74
C THR A 145 -9.29 25.25 -19.13
N LEU A 146 -9.59 23.95 -19.23
CA LEU A 146 -9.75 23.21 -20.50
C LEU A 146 -8.58 23.42 -21.46
N THR A 147 -7.39 23.61 -20.92
CA THR A 147 -6.13 23.64 -21.66
C THR A 147 -5.46 22.28 -21.57
N GLN A 148 -4.81 21.88 -22.67
CA GLN A 148 -3.97 20.69 -22.69
C GLN A 148 -2.63 21.04 -22.04
N VAL A 149 -2.20 20.19 -21.11
CA VAL A 149 -0.88 20.25 -20.46
C VAL A 149 -0.06 19.03 -20.89
N GLU A 150 1.24 19.21 -21.03
CA GLU A 150 2.16 18.14 -21.42
C GLU A 150 2.59 17.40 -20.14
N GLY A 151 1.92 16.29 -19.85
CA GLY A 151 2.35 15.32 -18.85
C GLY A 151 1.96 15.60 -17.39
N VAL A 152 2.26 16.81 -16.89
CA VAL A 152 2.08 17.14 -15.47
C VAL A 152 1.00 18.21 -15.31
N LEU A 153 -0.10 17.85 -14.64
CA LEU A 153 -1.16 18.77 -14.28
C LEU A 153 -1.06 19.17 -12.82
N SER A 154 -0.85 20.46 -12.55
CA SER A 154 -0.65 21.00 -11.20
C SER A 154 -1.35 22.33 -11.03
N LEU A 155 -1.51 22.74 -9.76
CA LEU A 155 -2.14 24.02 -9.42
C LEU A 155 -1.41 25.24 -10.02
N PRO A 156 -0.07 25.36 -9.99
CA PRO A 156 0.64 26.43 -10.70
C PRO A 156 0.33 26.49 -12.20
N ARG A 157 0.18 25.33 -12.85
CA ARG A 157 -0.12 25.27 -14.28
C ARG A 157 -1.50 25.85 -14.61
N ILE A 158 -2.48 25.60 -13.74
CA ILE A 158 -3.83 26.19 -13.83
C ILE A 158 -3.74 27.72 -13.76
N PHE A 159 -2.94 28.27 -12.83
CA PHE A 159 -2.71 29.72 -12.74
C PHE A 159 -2.01 30.29 -13.97
N ILE A 160 -0.97 29.63 -14.48
CA ILE A 160 -0.24 30.03 -15.70
C ILE A 160 -1.21 30.15 -16.88
N ASP A 161 -2.05 29.14 -17.10
CA ASP A 161 -2.96 29.12 -18.24
C ASP A 161 -4.12 30.14 -18.09
N PHE A 162 -4.60 30.36 -16.86
CA PHE A 162 -5.60 31.39 -16.58
C PHE A 162 -5.03 32.81 -16.79
N MET A 163 -3.87 33.12 -16.21
CA MET A 163 -3.26 34.44 -16.23
C MET A 163 -2.64 34.80 -17.59
N SER A 164 -2.36 33.82 -18.46
CA SER A 164 -1.90 34.03 -19.85
C SER A 164 -3.03 34.07 -20.88
N ASN A 165 -4.29 34.15 -20.43
CA ASN A 165 -5.48 34.17 -21.28
C ASN A 165 -5.64 32.93 -22.20
N LYS A 166 -5.10 31.79 -21.77
CA LYS A 166 -5.29 30.49 -22.46
C LYS A 166 -6.49 29.73 -21.91
N SER A 167 -7.02 30.05 -20.75
CA SER A 167 -8.17 29.33 -20.20
C SER A 167 -9.47 29.61 -20.97
N ILE A 168 -10.36 28.62 -21.10
CA ILE A 168 -11.76 28.82 -21.55
C ILE A 168 -12.49 29.86 -20.69
N LEU A 169 -12.04 30.07 -19.46
CA LEU A 169 -12.63 31.04 -18.55
C LEU A 169 -12.41 32.48 -19.03
N THR A 170 -11.29 32.75 -19.70
CA THR A 170 -10.88 34.10 -20.12
C THR A 170 -11.07 34.37 -21.60
N ARG A 171 -11.24 33.33 -22.43
CA ARG A 171 -11.52 33.45 -23.87
C ARG A 171 -12.91 32.99 -24.23
N SER A 172 -13.51 33.60 -25.25
CA SER A 172 -14.73 33.07 -25.84
C SER A 172 -14.47 31.73 -26.50
N THR A 173 -15.42 30.81 -26.37
CA THR A 173 -15.36 29.49 -27.00
C THR A 173 -16.62 29.24 -27.81
N VAL A 174 -16.71 28.07 -28.43
CA VAL A 174 -17.88 27.61 -29.15
C VAL A 174 -18.34 26.30 -28.52
N ASP A 175 -19.64 26.17 -28.25
CA ASP A 175 -20.21 24.92 -27.75
C ASP A 175 -20.30 23.84 -28.85
N VAL A 176 -20.70 22.62 -28.46
CA VAL A 176 -20.87 21.48 -29.39
C VAL A 176 -21.88 21.78 -30.52
N TYR A 177 -22.75 22.77 -30.34
CA TYR A 177 -23.77 23.19 -31.30
C TYR A 177 -23.33 24.37 -32.17
N GLY A 178 -22.07 24.80 -32.09
CA GLY A 178 -21.55 25.90 -32.89
C GLY A 178 -21.94 27.29 -32.35
N ARG A 179 -22.50 27.41 -31.14
CA ARG A 179 -22.89 28.69 -30.56
C ARG A 179 -21.71 29.30 -29.80
N LEU A 180 -21.47 30.58 -30.03
CA LEU A 180 -20.45 31.32 -29.31
C LEU A 180 -20.85 31.45 -27.84
N GLN A 181 -20.00 30.94 -26.96
CA GLN A 181 -20.07 31.13 -25.53
C GLN A 181 -19.09 32.25 -25.15
N PRO A 182 -19.54 33.35 -24.53
CA PRO A 182 -18.65 34.40 -24.08
C PRO A 182 -17.70 33.88 -22.99
N ALA A 183 -16.57 34.55 -22.82
CA ALA A 183 -15.68 34.28 -21.68
C ALA A 183 -16.44 34.46 -20.37
N ARG A 184 -16.27 33.53 -19.42
CA ARG A 184 -16.95 33.59 -18.12
C ARG A 184 -16.40 34.72 -17.25
N THR A 185 -15.10 34.97 -17.35
CA THR A 185 -14.38 36.05 -16.65
C THR A 185 -13.29 36.61 -17.56
N ASN A 186 -12.52 37.58 -17.08
CA ASN A 186 -11.35 38.12 -17.76
C ASN A 186 -10.18 38.17 -16.79
N TRP A 187 -8.95 37.96 -17.27
CA TRP A 187 -7.76 38.26 -16.50
C TRP A 187 -7.35 39.73 -16.67
N TYR A 188 -7.38 40.28 -17.87
CA TYR A 188 -6.87 41.62 -18.22
C TYR A 188 -7.63 42.82 -17.62
N ASP A 189 -8.61 42.57 -16.78
CA ASP A 189 -9.28 43.59 -15.98
C ASP A 189 -8.92 43.37 -14.51
N CYS A 190 -7.75 43.81 -14.04
CA CYS A 190 -7.26 43.53 -12.68
C CYS A 190 -7.64 44.61 -11.65
N GLY A 191 -8.53 45.54 -12.02
CA GLY A 191 -8.97 46.62 -11.14
C GLY A 191 -7.83 47.57 -10.76
N GLU A 192 -7.49 47.60 -9.47
CA GLU A 192 -6.42 48.46 -8.92
C GLU A 192 -5.01 47.89 -9.14
N LEU A 193 -4.91 46.60 -9.47
CA LEU A 193 -3.64 45.94 -9.78
C LEU A 193 -3.31 46.04 -11.27
N GLU A 194 -2.02 45.99 -11.58
CA GLU A 194 -1.57 45.74 -12.96
C GLU A 194 -1.78 44.27 -13.32
N CYS A 195 -2.18 43.98 -14.55
CA CYS A 195 -2.36 42.60 -14.98
C CYS A 195 -1.03 41.97 -15.38
N LEU A 196 -0.42 41.27 -14.44
CA LEU A 196 0.81 40.51 -14.64
C LEU A 196 0.51 39.06 -15.02
N GLU A 197 1.43 38.43 -15.74
CA GLU A 197 1.41 36.98 -15.96
C GLU A 197 2.01 36.25 -14.75
N TYR A 198 1.70 34.97 -14.61
CA TYR A 198 2.18 34.17 -13.49
C TYR A 198 3.72 34.07 -13.44
N ASN A 199 4.42 34.16 -14.58
CA ASN A 199 5.89 34.08 -14.62
C ASN A 199 6.58 35.45 -14.47
N ASP A 200 5.83 36.52 -14.21
CA ASP A 200 6.42 37.85 -14.01
C ASP A 200 7.17 37.94 -12.67
N THR A 201 8.31 38.64 -12.67
CA THR A 201 9.12 38.90 -11.48
C THR A 201 8.43 39.80 -10.46
N ASN A 202 7.49 40.65 -10.89
CA ASN A 202 6.75 41.57 -10.03
C ASN A 202 5.44 40.97 -9.50
N LEU A 203 5.19 39.69 -9.75
CA LEU A 203 3.98 39.02 -9.28
C LEU A 203 3.91 39.04 -7.75
N THR A 204 2.75 39.42 -7.22
CA THR A 204 2.50 39.48 -5.77
C THR A 204 1.37 38.54 -5.35
N GLN A 205 1.28 38.24 -4.05
CA GLN A 205 0.21 37.42 -3.49
C GLN A 205 -1.19 37.92 -3.90
N ALA A 206 -1.40 39.24 -3.96
CA ALA A 206 -2.69 39.82 -4.32
C ALA A 206 -3.15 39.44 -5.74
N HIS A 207 -2.23 39.20 -6.67
CA HIS A 207 -2.55 38.72 -8.01
C HIS A 207 -3.06 37.27 -7.97
N ILE A 208 -2.42 36.40 -7.16
CA ILE A 208 -2.86 35.02 -6.96
C ILE A 208 -4.24 35.00 -6.29
N ASP A 209 -4.44 35.81 -5.25
CA ASP A 209 -5.72 35.89 -4.53
C ASP A 209 -6.87 36.30 -5.49
N LEU A 210 -6.61 37.29 -6.37
CA LEU A 210 -7.55 37.73 -7.40
C LEU A 210 -7.83 36.63 -8.43
N ALA A 211 -6.80 35.95 -8.93
CA ALA A 211 -6.94 34.87 -9.89
C ALA A 211 -7.72 33.68 -9.28
N ALA A 212 -7.40 33.28 -8.06
CA ALA A 212 -8.06 32.21 -7.33
C ALA A 212 -9.54 32.52 -7.10
N ALA A 213 -9.87 33.74 -6.66
CA ALA A 213 -11.26 34.15 -6.45
C ALA A 213 -12.07 34.16 -7.76
N ARG A 214 -11.47 34.58 -8.88
CA ARG A 214 -12.11 34.52 -10.20
C ARG A 214 -12.35 33.09 -10.65
N MET A 215 -11.36 32.23 -10.52
CA MET A 215 -11.52 30.83 -10.87
C MET A 215 -12.59 30.17 -9.99
N ALA A 216 -12.54 30.35 -8.67
CA ALA A 216 -13.53 29.82 -7.74
C ALA A 216 -14.97 30.25 -8.08
N ASN A 217 -15.18 31.53 -8.40
CA ASN A 217 -16.52 32.06 -8.67
C ASN A 217 -17.07 31.75 -10.07
N ASN A 218 -16.22 31.38 -11.04
CA ASN A 218 -16.62 31.20 -12.44
C ASN A 218 -16.48 29.77 -12.97
N THR A 219 -16.10 28.83 -12.10
CA THR A 219 -15.88 27.40 -12.46
C THR A 219 -16.90 26.46 -11.83
N ASP A 220 -18.00 26.97 -11.26
CA ASP A 220 -19.05 26.16 -10.64
C ASP A 220 -18.49 25.14 -9.62
N GLY A 221 -17.45 25.55 -8.87
CA GLY A 221 -16.79 24.71 -7.87
C GLY A 221 -15.69 23.79 -8.38
N ILE A 222 -15.45 23.68 -9.69
CA ILE A 222 -14.38 22.80 -10.25
C ILE A 222 -13.00 23.21 -9.70
N PHE A 223 -12.67 24.50 -9.69
CA PHE A 223 -11.41 24.97 -9.10
C PHE A 223 -11.30 24.62 -7.61
N LEU A 224 -12.41 24.66 -6.88
CA LEU A 224 -12.41 24.34 -5.45
C LEU A 224 -12.23 22.83 -5.17
N ARG A 225 -12.46 21.95 -6.16
CA ARG A 225 -12.18 20.51 -6.03
C ARG A 225 -10.70 20.19 -6.01
N TRP A 226 -9.86 21.07 -6.56
CA TRP A 226 -8.41 20.97 -6.48
C TRP A 226 -7.87 21.26 -5.07
N LEU A 227 -8.66 21.94 -4.24
CA LEU A 227 -8.30 22.29 -2.88
C LEU A 227 -8.93 21.31 -1.89
N SER A 228 -8.20 20.99 -0.82
CA SER A 228 -8.69 20.17 0.28
C SER A 228 -9.98 20.69 0.94
N HIS A 229 -10.67 19.82 1.70
CA HIS A 229 -11.96 20.13 2.31
C HIS A 229 -11.90 21.17 3.44
N ASP A 230 -10.71 21.47 3.95
CA ASP A 230 -10.46 22.58 4.87
C ASP A 230 -10.49 23.94 4.17
N ARG A 231 -10.63 23.98 2.84
CA ARG A 231 -10.69 25.23 2.10
C ARG A 231 -11.76 26.18 2.63
N ALA A 232 -11.40 27.44 2.78
CA ALA A 232 -12.32 28.51 3.14
C ALA A 232 -11.90 29.83 2.49
N PHE A 233 -12.86 30.74 2.34
CA PHE A 233 -12.55 32.13 2.04
C PHE A 233 -12.39 32.87 3.37
N LEU A 234 -11.16 33.28 3.68
CA LEU A 234 -10.83 33.98 4.91
C LEU A 234 -10.93 35.49 4.69
N PRO A 235 -11.64 36.22 5.56
CA PRO A 235 -11.78 37.66 5.45
C PRO A 235 -10.44 38.36 5.69
N ASP A 236 -10.10 39.28 4.81
CA ASP A 236 -8.90 40.11 4.88
C ASP A 236 -9.26 41.53 4.40
N PRO A 237 -9.29 42.52 5.30
CA PRO A 237 -9.64 43.90 4.96
C PRO A 237 -8.74 44.52 3.88
N ASP A 238 -7.47 44.10 3.83
CA ASP A 238 -6.47 44.61 2.90
C ASP A 238 -6.44 43.79 1.59
N GLY A 239 -7.23 42.71 1.52
CA GLY A 239 -7.35 41.83 0.35
C GLY A 239 -8.02 42.52 -0.84
N VAL A 240 -7.51 42.26 -2.04
CA VAL A 240 -8.06 42.78 -3.31
C VAL A 240 -9.22 41.91 -3.82
N ALA A 241 -9.22 40.63 -3.47
CA ALA A 241 -10.24 39.69 -3.90
C ALA A 241 -11.50 39.78 -3.03
N ILE A 242 -12.67 39.56 -3.64
CA ILE A 242 -13.97 39.48 -2.96
C ILE A 242 -14.52 38.08 -3.13
N GLY A 243 -14.96 37.47 -2.03
CA GLY A 243 -15.42 36.09 -2.03
C GLY A 243 -16.38 35.77 -0.89
N PRO A 244 -16.95 34.56 -0.92
CA PRO A 244 -18.00 34.12 0.00
C PRO A 244 -17.40 33.65 1.33
N VAL A 245 -17.54 34.45 2.40
CA VAL A 245 -17.23 34.02 3.77
C VAL A 245 -18.39 33.18 4.27
N GLY A 246 -18.13 31.89 4.51
CA GLY A 246 -19.17 30.91 4.87
C GLY A 246 -20.11 30.56 3.72
N GLY A 247 -21.29 30.03 4.06
CA GLY A 247 -22.30 29.56 3.11
C GLY A 247 -21.98 28.20 2.48
N THR A 248 -22.91 27.71 1.68
CA THR A 248 -22.81 26.41 0.99
C THR A 248 -22.92 26.60 -0.51
N LEU A 249 -21.99 26.02 -1.27
CA LEU A 249 -22.06 25.97 -2.72
C LEU A 249 -23.11 24.95 -3.17
N THR A 250 -24.06 25.39 -3.98
CA THR A 250 -25.10 24.56 -4.59
C THR A 250 -24.97 24.61 -6.11
N ASP A 251 -25.36 23.53 -6.78
CA ASP A 251 -25.23 23.41 -8.24
C ASP A 251 -26.15 24.38 -9.02
N GLU A 252 -27.28 24.79 -8.43
CA GLU A 252 -28.28 25.65 -9.08
C GLU A 252 -28.12 27.14 -8.74
N ASP A 253 -27.90 27.47 -7.46
CA ASP A 253 -27.93 28.85 -6.97
C ASP A 253 -26.53 29.39 -6.57
N GLY A 254 -25.46 28.62 -6.81
CA GLY A 254 -24.11 28.98 -6.40
C GLY A 254 -23.97 29.04 -4.87
N PHE A 255 -23.22 30.01 -4.35
CA PHE A 255 -23.03 30.17 -2.90
C PHE A 255 -24.29 30.74 -2.22
N VAL A 256 -24.96 29.90 -1.43
CA VAL A 256 -26.16 30.27 -0.65
C VAL A 256 -25.79 30.52 0.80
N GLY A 257 -26.27 31.64 1.37
CA GLY A 257 -26.05 31.99 2.78
C GLY A 257 -24.63 32.45 3.11
N ALA A 258 -23.85 32.86 2.10
CA ALA A 258 -22.50 33.40 2.26
C ALA A 258 -22.49 34.93 2.37
N ASP A 259 -21.60 35.46 3.18
CA ASP A 259 -21.34 36.90 3.27
C ASP A 259 -20.17 37.28 2.36
N TRP A 260 -20.41 38.13 1.37
CA TRP A 260 -19.40 38.54 0.41
C TRP A 260 -18.52 39.65 1.00
N GLN A 261 -17.26 39.32 1.25
CA GLN A 261 -16.30 40.23 1.89
C GLN A 261 -14.96 40.23 1.13
N ARG A 262 -14.13 41.23 1.41
CA ARG A 262 -12.72 41.21 0.97
C ARG A 262 -11.97 40.15 1.73
N GLY A 263 -11.11 39.42 1.03
CA GLY A 263 -10.44 38.26 1.60
C GLY A 263 -9.60 37.48 0.59
N ARG A 264 -9.32 36.23 0.95
CA ARG A 264 -8.52 35.30 0.15
C ARG A 264 -8.99 33.87 0.35
N TRP A 265 -8.86 33.04 -0.69
CA TRP A 265 -9.02 31.61 -0.54
C TRP A 265 -7.80 31.03 0.17
N SER A 266 -8.03 30.05 1.04
CA SER A 266 -6.98 29.31 1.73
C SER A 266 -7.38 27.85 1.88
N ALA A 267 -6.41 26.93 1.79
CA ALA A 267 -6.58 25.48 1.94
C ALA A 267 -5.26 24.81 2.33
N GLY A 268 -5.31 23.60 2.90
CA GLY A 268 -4.15 22.87 3.39
C GLY A 268 -3.43 21.98 2.37
N ALA A 269 -4.11 21.54 1.31
CA ALA A 269 -3.54 20.62 0.33
C ALA A 269 -4.12 20.79 -1.08
N THR A 270 -3.38 20.28 -2.06
CA THR A 270 -3.74 20.21 -3.48
C THR A 270 -3.18 18.93 -4.11
N TRP A 271 -3.51 18.69 -5.37
CA TRP A 271 -3.01 17.59 -6.18
C TRP A 271 -1.97 18.04 -7.21
N LEU A 272 -1.08 17.11 -7.56
CA LEU A 272 -0.27 17.10 -8.78
C LEU A 272 -0.53 15.75 -9.46
N LEU A 273 -1.03 15.80 -10.69
CA LEU A 273 -1.46 14.62 -11.44
C LEU A 273 -0.51 14.38 -12.61
N ILE A 274 -0.11 13.13 -12.81
CA ILE A 274 0.71 12.69 -13.93
C ILE A 274 0.00 11.52 -14.59
N GLN A 275 -0.11 11.53 -15.91
CA GLN A 275 -0.62 10.39 -16.65
C GLN A 275 0.53 9.68 -17.35
N LEU A 276 0.74 8.41 -17.05
CA LEU A 276 1.77 7.56 -17.65
C LEU A 276 1.19 6.72 -18.77
N ALA A 277 2.06 6.33 -19.71
CA ALA A 277 1.75 5.42 -20.80
C ALA A 277 2.25 4.02 -20.46
N ASP A 278 1.41 3.22 -19.80
CA ASP A 278 1.77 1.89 -19.27
C ASP A 278 2.31 0.98 -20.37
N GLU A 279 1.64 0.91 -21.53
CA GLU A 279 2.09 0.09 -22.67
C GLU A 279 3.49 0.49 -23.17
N ALA A 280 3.79 1.79 -23.18
CA ALA A 280 5.09 2.28 -23.64
C ALA A 280 6.19 1.96 -22.63
N MET A 281 5.88 2.05 -21.34
CA MET A 281 6.81 1.66 -20.27
C MET A 281 7.07 0.15 -20.28
N GLU A 282 6.05 -0.68 -20.49
CA GLU A 282 6.22 -2.13 -20.56
C GLU A 282 7.12 -2.57 -21.72
N LEU A 283 7.01 -1.88 -22.87
CA LEU A 283 7.90 -2.13 -24.02
C LEU A 283 9.36 -1.81 -23.73
N ASP A 284 9.62 -0.84 -22.85
CA ASP A 284 10.97 -0.41 -22.47
C ASP A 284 11.48 -1.10 -21.18
N GLY A 285 10.76 -2.13 -20.69
CA GLY A 285 11.26 -3.03 -19.65
C GLY A 285 10.75 -2.78 -18.23
N TRP A 286 9.66 -2.02 -18.07
CA TRP A 286 8.94 -1.93 -16.81
C TRP A 286 7.81 -2.97 -16.70
N THR A 287 7.31 -3.18 -15.49
CA THR A 287 6.07 -3.91 -15.22
C THR A 287 5.30 -3.22 -14.09
N PHE A 288 3.98 -3.22 -14.20
CA PHE A 288 3.07 -2.77 -13.15
C PHE A 288 2.65 -3.91 -12.21
N HIS A 289 3.09 -5.15 -12.49
CA HIS A 289 2.85 -6.30 -11.65
C HIS A 289 4.06 -6.58 -10.78
N TRP A 290 3.94 -6.33 -9.47
CA TRP A 290 5.05 -6.48 -8.52
C TRP A 290 5.63 -7.90 -8.49
N VAL A 291 4.79 -8.93 -8.67
CA VAL A 291 5.24 -10.33 -8.69
C VAL A 291 6.19 -10.66 -9.84
N ASP A 292 6.05 -9.97 -10.98
CA ASP A 292 6.85 -10.19 -12.19
C ASP A 292 8.11 -9.32 -12.22
N ALA A 293 8.18 -8.32 -11.34
CA ALA A 293 9.30 -7.41 -11.24
C ALA A 293 10.57 -8.09 -10.68
N ARG A 294 11.72 -7.58 -11.12
CA ARG A 294 13.02 -7.94 -10.55
C ARG A 294 13.06 -7.61 -9.06
N ALA A 295 13.76 -8.42 -8.29
CA ALA A 295 14.09 -8.05 -6.92
C ALA A 295 15.12 -6.92 -6.92
N GLU A 296 14.81 -5.82 -6.23
CA GLU A 296 15.73 -4.70 -6.03
C GLU A 296 16.22 -4.63 -4.58
N ASP A 297 17.51 -4.32 -4.42
CA ASP A 297 18.12 -4.06 -3.11
C ASP A 297 18.11 -2.55 -2.83
N ALA A 298 16.90 -2.04 -2.59
CA ALA A 298 16.59 -0.62 -2.40
C ALA A 298 16.32 -0.27 -0.92
N TYR A 299 16.92 -1.02 0.01
CA TYR A 299 16.71 -0.84 1.44
C TYR A 299 18.04 -0.81 2.17
N GLU A 300 18.22 0.17 3.05
CA GLU A 300 19.44 0.32 3.84
C GLU A 300 19.13 0.27 5.34
N TRP A 301 20.04 -0.29 6.13
CA TRP A 301 19.86 -0.34 7.58
C TRP A 301 20.35 0.97 8.22
N ASP A 302 19.49 1.60 8.99
CA ASP A 302 19.84 2.69 9.89
C ASP A 302 19.62 2.27 11.35
N GLY A 303 20.69 1.80 12.01
CA GLY A 303 20.60 1.26 13.36
C GLY A 303 19.75 -0.01 13.44
N PHE A 304 18.53 0.11 13.96
CA PHE A 304 17.55 -1.00 14.06
C PHE A 304 16.36 -0.84 13.11
N SER A 305 16.22 0.31 12.46
CA SER A 305 15.19 0.57 11.46
C SER A 305 15.73 0.34 10.05
N LEU A 306 14.84 0.01 9.13
CA LEU A 306 15.18 -0.15 7.72
C LEU A 306 14.62 1.03 6.94
N ARG A 307 15.50 1.76 6.23
CA ARG A 307 15.12 2.88 5.38
C ARG A 307 14.96 2.45 3.93
N THR A 308 13.98 3.04 3.23
CA THR A 308 13.83 2.88 1.77
C THR A 308 14.74 3.86 1.05
N VAL A 309 15.52 3.37 0.10
CA VAL A 309 16.34 4.18 -0.80
C VAL A 309 15.93 3.84 -2.24
N PRO A 310 14.96 4.60 -2.80
CA PRO A 310 14.40 4.30 -4.11
C PRO A 310 15.48 4.31 -5.20
N PRO A 311 15.52 3.30 -6.07
CA PRO A 311 16.50 3.25 -7.14
C PRO A 311 16.03 4.10 -8.32
N ALA A 312 16.82 5.10 -8.70
CA ALA A 312 16.60 5.86 -9.92
C ALA A 312 17.06 5.02 -11.14
N ARG A 313 16.11 4.35 -11.79
CA ARG A 313 16.34 3.54 -13.01
C ARG A 313 15.80 4.26 -14.24
N ASP A 314 16.56 4.19 -15.33
CA ASP A 314 16.15 4.68 -16.64
C ASP A 314 15.70 3.52 -17.57
N ALA A 315 15.17 3.90 -18.72
CA ALA A 315 14.67 2.95 -19.73
C ALA A 315 15.76 2.00 -20.23
N GLU A 316 16.98 2.50 -20.39
CA GLU A 316 18.11 1.69 -20.87
C GLU A 316 18.41 0.57 -19.87
N PHE A 317 18.51 0.89 -18.58
CA PHE A 317 18.76 -0.11 -17.53
C PHE A 317 17.63 -1.16 -17.46
N CYS A 318 16.37 -0.71 -17.48
CA CYS A 318 15.22 -1.61 -17.33
C CYS A 318 15.07 -2.56 -18.53
N TYR A 319 15.28 -2.05 -19.74
CA TYR A 319 15.32 -2.86 -20.95
C TYR A 319 16.46 -3.89 -20.91
N GLU A 320 17.68 -3.48 -20.51
CA GLU A 320 18.81 -4.40 -20.39
C GLU A 320 18.58 -5.49 -19.34
N SER A 321 17.97 -5.14 -18.20
CA SER A 321 17.59 -6.08 -17.14
C SER A 321 16.62 -7.15 -17.63
N MET A 322 15.58 -6.73 -18.36
CA MET A 322 14.57 -7.63 -18.93
C MET A 322 15.20 -8.61 -19.93
N VAL A 323 16.01 -8.10 -20.86
CA VAL A 323 16.68 -8.93 -21.89
C VAL A 323 17.79 -9.80 -21.29
N GLY A 324 18.45 -9.32 -20.23
CA GLY A 324 19.45 -10.05 -19.46
C GLY A 324 18.90 -11.23 -18.64
N GLY A 325 17.58 -11.32 -18.50
CA GLY A 325 16.90 -12.39 -17.76
C GLY A 325 16.83 -12.15 -16.25
N GLU A 326 17.16 -10.94 -15.77
CA GLU A 326 16.95 -10.54 -14.37
C GLU A 326 15.49 -10.12 -14.09
N GLY A 327 14.71 -9.85 -15.15
CA GLY A 327 13.30 -9.44 -15.08
C GLY A 327 13.11 -7.94 -15.33
N PRO A 328 11.86 -7.49 -15.58
CA PRO A 328 11.53 -6.08 -15.74
C PRO A 328 11.66 -5.29 -14.43
N CYS A 329 11.85 -3.97 -14.52
CA CYS A 329 11.80 -3.08 -13.36
C CYS A 329 10.36 -2.90 -12.86
N ALA A 330 10.15 -2.76 -11.55
CA ALA A 330 8.83 -2.39 -11.04
C ALA A 330 8.55 -0.92 -11.33
N ALA A 331 7.42 -0.60 -11.96
CA ALA A 331 6.98 0.78 -12.18
C ALA A 331 6.82 1.55 -10.85
N GLU A 332 6.31 0.87 -9.82
CA GLU A 332 6.16 1.41 -8.47
C GLU A 332 7.48 1.97 -7.90
N TRP A 333 8.64 1.34 -8.18
CA TRP A 333 9.93 1.88 -7.76
C TRP A 333 10.26 3.21 -8.44
N SER A 334 9.97 3.33 -9.74
CA SER A 334 10.19 4.58 -10.48
C SER A 334 9.26 5.69 -10.00
N ILE A 335 8.02 5.36 -9.64
CA ILE A 335 7.05 6.33 -9.08
C ILE A 335 7.52 6.83 -7.71
N ILE A 336 8.00 5.94 -6.83
CA ILE A 336 8.54 6.32 -5.53
C ILE A 336 9.90 7.05 -5.66
N SER A 337 10.70 6.73 -6.67
CA SER A 337 11.90 7.51 -7.00
C SER A 337 11.55 8.93 -7.45
N LEU A 338 10.50 9.10 -8.24
CA LEU A 338 10.00 10.40 -8.65
C LEU A 338 9.47 11.20 -7.45
N GLU A 339 8.73 10.55 -6.53
CA GLU A 339 8.34 11.16 -5.26
C GLU A 339 9.58 11.67 -4.51
N TYR A 340 10.58 10.82 -4.34
CA TYR A 340 11.82 11.16 -3.63
C TYR A 340 12.51 12.39 -4.23
N HIS A 341 12.64 12.48 -5.57
CA HIS A 341 13.21 13.65 -6.24
C HIS A 341 12.37 14.93 -6.03
N MET A 342 11.05 14.84 -6.04
CA MET A 342 10.19 16.00 -5.76
C MET A 342 10.33 16.49 -4.32
N ARG A 343 10.56 15.57 -3.37
CA ARG A 343 10.71 15.85 -1.94
C ARG A 343 12.05 16.48 -1.57
N GLU A 344 13.07 16.39 -2.43
CA GLU A 344 14.32 17.15 -2.23
C GLU A 344 14.09 18.67 -2.17
N SER A 345 12.97 19.14 -2.74
CA SER A 345 12.55 20.54 -2.74
C SER A 345 11.45 20.88 -1.72
N ASP A 346 11.11 19.97 -0.80
CA ASP A 346 10.15 20.21 0.29
C ASP A 346 10.70 21.30 1.25
N GLU A 347 10.14 22.52 1.18
CA GLU A 347 10.46 23.59 2.14
C GLU A 347 9.21 23.96 2.94
N GLN A 348 8.14 24.35 2.25
CA GLN A 348 6.82 24.72 2.77
C GLN A 348 5.79 23.61 2.61
N THR A 349 6.05 22.64 1.73
CA THR A 349 5.12 21.55 1.41
C THR A 349 5.78 20.19 1.58
N VAL A 350 4.94 19.17 1.78
CA VAL A 350 5.30 17.76 1.77
C VAL A 350 4.55 17.11 0.62
N THR A 351 5.26 16.36 -0.22
CA THR A 351 4.69 15.66 -1.39
C THR A 351 4.74 14.16 -1.17
N PHE A 352 3.65 13.46 -1.48
CA PHE A 352 3.66 11.99 -1.47
C PHE A 352 2.69 11.39 -2.49
N ALA A 353 3.04 10.22 -3.03
CA ALA A 353 2.19 9.49 -3.94
C ALA A 353 1.02 8.83 -3.18
N VAL A 354 -0.20 8.94 -3.73
CA VAL A 354 -1.39 8.34 -3.12
C VAL A 354 -1.72 7.03 -3.82
N ALA A 355 -1.95 5.99 -3.03
CA ALA A 355 -2.26 4.63 -3.49
C ALA A 355 -1.12 3.91 -4.23
N GLU A 356 0.10 4.47 -4.20
CA GLU A 356 1.33 3.88 -4.75
C GLU A 356 2.31 3.57 -3.62
N GLY A 357 3.31 2.72 -3.86
CA GLY A 357 4.38 2.42 -2.88
C GLY A 357 3.99 1.46 -1.76
N LEU A 358 2.79 0.88 -1.79
CA LEU A 358 2.32 -0.03 -0.75
C LEU A 358 3.16 -1.32 -0.69
N ASN A 359 3.57 -1.86 -1.85
CA ASN A 359 4.40 -3.07 -1.87
C ASN A 359 5.80 -2.74 -1.36
N VAL A 360 6.36 -1.59 -1.74
CA VAL A 360 7.65 -1.10 -1.23
C VAL A 360 7.63 -1.04 0.29
N GLU A 361 6.62 -0.38 0.85
CA GLU A 361 6.53 -0.13 2.29
C GLU A 361 6.29 -1.41 3.10
N VAL A 362 5.41 -2.30 2.64
CA VAL A 362 5.20 -3.57 3.34
C VAL A 362 6.42 -4.48 3.23
N ASN A 363 7.13 -4.49 2.11
CA ASN A 363 8.39 -5.26 2.02
C ASN A 363 9.48 -4.66 2.94
N ARG A 364 9.52 -3.34 3.14
CA ARG A 364 10.38 -2.68 4.16
C ARG A 364 10.05 -3.19 5.56
N GLU A 365 8.78 -3.08 5.95
CA GLU A 365 8.27 -3.50 7.28
C GLU A 365 8.51 -4.99 7.54
N LEU A 366 8.31 -5.84 6.53
CA LEU A 366 8.58 -7.26 6.63
C LEU A 366 10.07 -7.54 6.85
N LYS A 367 10.97 -6.87 6.13
CA LYS A 367 12.41 -7.02 6.30
C LYS A 367 12.87 -6.50 7.67
N GLU A 368 12.34 -5.38 8.13
CA GLU A 368 12.60 -4.85 9.47
C GLU A 368 12.15 -5.82 10.56
N SER A 369 10.98 -6.45 10.39
CA SER A 369 10.44 -7.44 11.32
C SER A 369 11.34 -8.67 11.52
N VAL A 370 12.23 -8.99 10.56
CA VAL A 370 13.17 -10.12 10.68
C VAL A 370 14.06 -9.97 11.91
N GLY A 371 14.53 -8.74 12.21
CA GLY A 371 15.35 -8.47 13.40
C GLY A 371 14.59 -8.75 14.70
N LEU A 372 13.32 -8.34 14.76
CA LEU A 372 12.42 -8.60 15.89
C LEU A 372 12.14 -10.11 16.06
N ILE A 373 11.90 -10.83 14.96
CA ILE A 373 11.69 -12.28 14.96
C ILE A 373 12.93 -13.01 15.48
N ILE A 374 14.14 -12.63 15.02
CA ILE A 374 15.40 -13.22 15.49
C ILE A 374 15.54 -13.00 17.00
N THR A 375 15.23 -11.80 17.49
CA THR A 375 15.29 -11.46 18.92
C THR A 375 14.31 -12.29 19.75
N MET A 376 13.09 -12.48 19.26
CA MET A 376 12.08 -13.34 19.90
C MET A 376 12.54 -14.81 19.95
N VAL A 377 13.07 -15.34 18.85
CA VAL A 377 13.60 -16.71 18.79
C VAL A 377 14.76 -16.88 19.78
N LEU A 378 15.66 -15.89 19.87
CA LEU A 378 16.74 -15.89 20.85
C LEU A 378 16.22 -15.92 22.29
N ALA A 379 15.22 -15.09 22.60
CA ALA A 379 14.57 -15.08 23.92
C ALA A 379 13.96 -16.45 24.26
N ILE A 380 13.29 -17.09 23.30
CA ILE A 380 12.74 -18.45 23.46
C ILE A 380 13.84 -19.46 23.72
N VAL A 381 14.95 -19.42 22.98
CA VAL A 381 16.10 -20.30 23.19
C VAL A 381 16.68 -20.11 24.60
N ILE A 382 16.79 -18.87 25.08
CA ILE A 382 17.25 -18.55 26.44
C ILE A 382 16.28 -19.10 27.49
N LEU A 383 14.97 -18.94 27.31
CA LEU A 383 13.95 -19.48 28.20
C LEU A 383 13.95 -21.02 28.22
N LEU A 384 14.09 -21.66 27.05
CA LEU A 384 14.24 -23.11 26.94
C LEU A 384 15.51 -23.59 27.63
N TRP A 385 16.61 -22.84 27.48
CA TRP A 385 17.85 -23.13 28.17
C TRP A 385 17.70 -22.99 29.70
N ALA A 386 17.02 -21.96 30.18
CA ALA A 386 16.74 -21.79 31.61
C ALA A 386 15.86 -22.92 32.17
N SER A 387 14.87 -23.38 31.40
CA SER A 387 13.96 -24.47 31.78
C SER A 387 14.62 -25.85 31.77
N LEU A 388 15.38 -26.17 30.71
CA LEU A 388 15.97 -27.50 30.50
C LEU A 388 17.39 -27.64 31.05
N ARG A 389 18.10 -26.52 31.24
CA ARG A 389 19.48 -26.37 31.75
C ARG A 389 20.53 -27.25 31.05
N ARG A 390 20.24 -27.70 29.83
CA ARG A 390 21.11 -28.59 29.04
C ARG A 390 21.01 -28.28 27.55
N TRP A 391 22.13 -27.92 26.94
CA TRP A 391 22.22 -27.55 25.52
C TRP A 391 21.77 -28.64 24.56
N SER A 392 22.00 -29.92 24.88
CA SER A 392 21.53 -31.04 24.05
C SER A 392 20.01 -31.09 23.94
N ASP A 393 19.32 -30.69 25.00
CA ASP A 393 17.87 -30.79 25.09
C ASP A 393 17.20 -29.62 24.36
N VAL A 394 17.78 -28.42 24.48
CA VAL A 394 17.38 -27.25 23.69
C VAL A 394 17.57 -27.52 22.20
N GLY A 395 18.73 -28.07 21.80
CA GLY A 395 19.00 -28.40 20.40
C GLY A 395 18.00 -29.38 19.79
N ILE A 396 17.57 -30.41 20.53
CA ILE A 396 16.55 -31.36 20.06
C ILE A 396 15.21 -30.65 19.80
N VAL A 397 14.77 -29.79 20.72
CA VAL A 397 13.51 -29.04 20.58
C VAL A 397 13.59 -28.05 19.42
N SER A 398 14.67 -27.27 19.34
CA SER A 398 14.87 -26.27 18.29
C SER A 398 14.97 -26.89 16.89
N ILE A 399 15.68 -28.01 16.72
CA ILE A 399 15.77 -28.72 15.43
C ILE A 399 14.40 -29.28 15.04
N SER A 400 13.67 -29.88 15.98
CA SER A 400 12.31 -30.40 15.72
C SER A 400 11.37 -29.28 15.27
N LEU A 401 11.46 -28.11 15.90
CA LEU A 401 10.64 -26.96 15.57
C LEU A 401 11.00 -26.33 14.22
N GLY A 402 12.30 -26.16 13.95
CA GLY A 402 12.78 -25.66 12.66
C GLY A 402 12.40 -26.59 11.51
N LEU A 403 12.46 -27.91 11.70
CA LEU A 403 11.99 -28.90 10.73
C LEU A 403 10.47 -28.78 10.49
N CYS A 404 9.68 -28.54 11.54
CA CYS A 404 8.24 -28.36 11.40
C CYS A 404 7.90 -27.10 10.57
N LEU A 405 8.58 -25.98 10.85
CA LEU A 405 8.43 -24.75 10.07
C LEU A 405 8.88 -24.92 8.62
N LEU A 406 10.01 -25.59 8.38
CA LEU A 406 10.50 -25.92 7.04
C LEU A 406 9.49 -26.77 6.27
N TRP A 407 8.90 -27.79 6.90
CA TRP A 407 7.91 -28.63 6.25
C TRP A 407 6.61 -27.89 5.98
N MET A 408 6.17 -27.01 6.88
CA MET A 408 4.99 -26.21 6.63
C MET A 408 5.18 -25.28 5.43
N HIS A 409 6.19 -24.42 5.47
CA HIS A 409 6.44 -23.46 4.40
C HIS A 409 6.80 -24.17 3.10
N GLY A 410 7.55 -25.28 3.20
CA GLY A 410 7.85 -26.15 2.07
C GLY A 410 6.58 -26.69 1.39
N LEU A 411 5.61 -27.20 2.16
CA LEU A 411 4.34 -27.68 1.62
C LEU A 411 3.50 -26.55 1.01
N ILE A 412 3.48 -25.38 1.64
CA ILE A 412 2.79 -24.19 1.11
C ILE A 412 3.39 -23.81 -0.25
N GLY A 413 4.72 -23.68 -0.33
CA GLY A 413 5.38 -23.33 -1.58
C GLY A 413 5.32 -24.40 -2.66
N TRP A 414 5.34 -25.69 -2.28
CA TRP A 414 5.02 -26.76 -3.24
C TRP A 414 3.60 -26.60 -3.80
N GLY A 415 2.63 -26.23 -2.95
CA GLY A 415 1.27 -25.93 -3.38
C GLY A 415 1.21 -24.76 -4.39
N MET A 416 2.02 -23.72 -4.19
CA MET A 416 2.17 -22.62 -5.16
C MET A 416 2.78 -23.10 -6.48
N ILE A 417 3.90 -23.83 -6.44
CA ILE A 417 4.58 -24.35 -7.63
C ILE A 417 3.64 -25.26 -8.45
N PHE A 418 2.92 -26.16 -7.78
CA PHE A 418 1.95 -27.03 -8.44
C PHE A 418 0.74 -26.26 -8.96
N GLY A 419 0.27 -25.22 -8.26
CA GLY A 419 -0.82 -24.35 -8.71
C GLY A 419 -0.46 -23.60 -9.99
N ASN A 420 0.72 -22.97 -10.01
CA ASN A 420 1.22 -22.24 -11.18
C ASN A 420 1.41 -23.18 -12.38
N ALA A 421 1.91 -24.40 -12.16
CA ALA A 421 2.06 -25.40 -13.23
C ALA A 421 0.72 -25.86 -13.83
N ILE A 422 -0.38 -25.77 -13.09
CA ILE A 422 -1.73 -26.15 -13.52
C ILE A 422 -2.48 -24.95 -14.15
N GLY A 423 -1.89 -23.75 -14.13
CA GLY A 423 -2.52 -22.52 -14.63
C GLY A 423 -3.66 -22.00 -13.76
N HIS A 424 -3.81 -22.54 -12.55
CA HIS A 424 -4.78 -22.09 -11.56
C HIS A 424 -4.07 -21.97 -10.21
N PRO A 425 -3.75 -20.76 -9.74
CA PRO A 425 -3.16 -20.58 -8.42
C PRO A 425 -4.19 -20.97 -7.34
N PHE A 426 -4.15 -22.22 -6.87
CA PHE A 426 -5.07 -22.72 -5.83
C PHE A 426 -4.76 -22.18 -4.42
N ILE A 427 -3.61 -21.51 -4.24
CA ILE A 427 -3.11 -21.00 -2.97
C ILE A 427 -2.50 -19.61 -3.20
N GLU A 428 -3.35 -18.59 -3.25
CA GLU A 428 -2.93 -17.20 -3.15
C GLU A 428 -2.51 -16.92 -1.70
N ARG A 429 -1.50 -16.06 -1.51
CA ARG A 429 -0.96 -15.77 -0.18
C ARG A 429 -2.08 -15.20 0.68
N SER A 430 -2.39 -15.87 1.79
CA SER A 430 -3.37 -15.36 2.76
C SER A 430 -2.64 -14.65 3.89
N GLN A 431 -3.19 -13.54 4.37
CA GLN A 431 -2.68 -12.84 5.57
C GLN A 431 -2.64 -13.78 6.79
N PHE A 432 -3.51 -14.80 6.82
CA PHE A 432 -3.50 -15.83 7.86
C PHE A 432 -2.21 -16.66 7.87
N SER A 433 -1.55 -16.83 6.72
CA SER A 433 -0.29 -17.58 6.61
C SER A 433 0.84 -16.93 7.41
N ASN A 434 0.83 -15.60 7.58
CA ASN A 434 1.85 -14.88 8.36
C ASN A 434 1.72 -15.14 9.88
N LEU A 435 0.53 -15.54 10.35
CA LEU A 435 0.29 -15.89 11.77
C LEU A 435 0.60 -17.36 12.10
N LEU A 436 0.60 -18.23 11.09
CA LEU A 436 0.86 -19.67 11.27
C LEU A 436 2.21 -19.98 11.93
N PRO A 437 3.34 -19.37 11.55
CA PRO A 437 4.64 -19.62 12.17
C PRO A 437 4.62 -19.45 13.69
N ILE A 438 3.99 -18.37 14.17
CA ILE A 438 3.89 -18.06 15.59
C ILE A 438 3.06 -19.12 16.33
N LEU A 439 1.94 -19.55 15.75
CA LEU A 439 1.08 -20.59 16.32
C LEU A 439 1.82 -21.94 16.44
N ILE A 440 2.56 -22.34 15.41
CA ILE A 440 3.36 -23.58 15.43
C ILE A 440 4.50 -23.48 16.43
N LEU A 441 5.11 -22.30 16.56
CA LEU A 441 6.14 -22.06 17.55
C LEU A 441 5.59 -22.32 18.95
N ALA A 442 4.44 -21.73 19.28
CA ALA A 442 3.80 -21.90 20.58
C ALA A 442 3.40 -23.35 20.87
N LEU A 443 2.70 -24.01 19.92
CA LEU A 443 2.23 -25.39 20.09
C LEU A 443 3.38 -26.41 20.05
N GLY A 444 4.31 -26.23 19.12
CA GLY A 444 5.45 -27.13 18.92
C GLY A 444 6.40 -27.15 20.10
N ILE A 445 6.58 -26.02 20.80
CA ILE A 445 7.36 -25.95 22.03
C ILE A 445 6.67 -26.69 23.17
N ASP A 446 5.36 -26.47 23.39
CA ASP A 446 4.59 -27.15 24.45
C ASP A 446 4.69 -28.68 24.28
N ASP A 447 4.37 -29.17 23.08
CA ASP A 447 4.38 -30.60 22.77
C ASP A 447 5.76 -31.22 22.93
N SER A 448 6.81 -30.55 22.42
CA SER A 448 8.19 -31.03 22.52
C SER A 448 8.68 -31.09 23.96
N LEU A 449 8.36 -30.07 24.78
CA LEU A 449 8.70 -30.04 26.20
C LEU A 449 7.97 -31.13 26.99
N HIS A 450 6.68 -31.35 26.71
CA HIS A 450 5.89 -32.40 27.37
C HIS A 450 6.43 -33.81 27.08
N VAL A 451 6.77 -34.11 25.81
CA VAL A 451 7.39 -35.39 25.43
C VAL A 451 8.74 -35.56 26.13
N LEU A 452 9.57 -34.52 26.13
CA LEU A 452 10.92 -34.59 26.70
C LEU A 452 10.90 -34.76 28.23
N HIS A 453 10.01 -34.05 28.93
CA HIS A 453 9.85 -34.19 30.37
C HIS A 453 9.42 -35.61 30.73
N ARG A 454 8.47 -36.18 29.99
CA ARG A 454 8.02 -37.57 30.18
C ARG A 454 9.14 -38.57 29.93
N TYR A 455 9.91 -38.39 28.85
CA TYR A 455 11.08 -39.24 28.58
C TYR A 455 12.10 -39.19 29.72
N LYS A 456 12.40 -38.00 30.25
CA LYS A 456 13.32 -37.82 31.39
C LYS A 456 12.79 -38.46 32.68
N GLU A 457 11.50 -38.35 32.96
CA GLU A 457 10.85 -38.99 34.12
C GLU A 457 11.03 -40.52 34.06
N GLU A 458 10.77 -41.12 32.90
CA GLU A 458 10.91 -42.57 32.68
C GLU A 458 12.38 -43.02 32.72
N ARG A 459 13.31 -42.19 32.26
CA ARG A 459 14.76 -42.45 32.38
C ARG A 459 15.24 -42.36 33.83
N ARG A 460 14.73 -41.42 34.62
CA ARG A 460 15.00 -41.31 36.08
C ARG A 460 14.43 -42.50 36.85
N ALA A 461 13.31 -43.06 36.39
CA ALA A 461 12.73 -44.29 36.94
C ALA A 461 13.52 -45.57 36.57
N GLY A 462 14.71 -45.45 35.97
CA GLY A 462 15.63 -46.57 35.71
C GLY A 462 15.35 -47.36 34.42
N ARG A 463 14.46 -46.89 33.54
CA ARG A 463 14.13 -47.61 32.30
C ARG A 463 15.23 -47.46 31.24
N SER A 464 15.41 -48.49 30.42
CA SER A 464 16.31 -48.44 29.26
C SER A 464 15.89 -47.36 28.26
N PRO A 465 16.81 -46.79 27.44
CA PRO A 465 16.48 -45.71 26.52
C PRO A 465 15.31 -46.04 25.58
N ASP A 466 15.29 -47.25 25.02
CA ASP A 466 14.25 -47.69 24.10
C ASP A 466 12.90 -47.88 24.79
N SER A 467 12.89 -48.40 26.04
CA SER A 467 11.67 -48.58 26.83
C SER A 467 11.08 -47.23 27.29
N ALA A 468 11.94 -46.30 27.72
CA ALA A 468 11.53 -44.95 28.10
C ALA A 468 10.95 -44.17 26.90
N ALA A 469 11.57 -44.29 25.71
CA ALA A 469 11.06 -43.67 24.49
C ALA A 469 9.70 -44.25 24.06
N ASN A 470 9.52 -45.57 24.14
CA ASN A 470 8.26 -46.23 23.78
C ASN A 470 7.11 -45.78 24.68
N VAL A 471 7.35 -45.68 25.99
CA VAL A 471 6.34 -45.24 26.96
C VAL A 471 6.01 -43.76 26.80
N ALA A 472 7.01 -42.90 26.57
CA ALA A 472 6.80 -41.49 26.31
C ALA A 472 5.97 -41.27 25.04
N LEU A 473 6.33 -41.92 23.93
CA LEU A 473 5.61 -41.80 22.65
C LEU A 473 4.18 -42.35 22.72
N THR A 474 3.96 -43.48 23.40
CA THR A 474 2.62 -44.09 23.48
C THR A 474 1.67 -43.27 24.35
N ARG A 475 2.16 -42.66 25.44
CA ARG A 475 1.33 -41.84 26.34
C ARG A 475 1.09 -40.44 25.78
N VAL A 476 2.14 -39.78 25.29
CA VAL A 476 2.04 -38.39 24.83
C VAL A 476 1.44 -38.32 23.43
N GLY A 477 1.75 -39.27 22.53
CA GLY A 477 1.09 -39.35 21.21
C GLY A 477 -0.43 -39.50 21.31
N ARG A 478 -0.92 -40.19 22.35
CA ARG A 478 -2.36 -40.26 22.65
C ARG A 478 -2.94 -38.94 23.14
N ALA A 479 -2.17 -38.16 23.90
CA ALA A 479 -2.60 -36.86 24.42
C ALA A 479 -2.59 -35.76 23.34
N ILE A 480 -1.60 -35.75 22.45
CA ILE A 480 -1.46 -34.77 21.36
C ILE A 480 -2.49 -35.02 20.25
N CYS A 481 -2.73 -36.28 19.88
CA CYS A 481 -3.62 -36.64 18.76
C CYS A 481 -5.10 -36.78 19.15
N SER A 482 -5.40 -36.81 20.45
CA SER A 482 -6.78 -36.58 20.92
C SER A 482 -7.10 -35.10 20.68
N PRO A 483 -8.30 -34.72 20.19
CA PRO A 483 -8.64 -33.32 20.02
C PRO A 483 -8.44 -32.63 21.36
N ARG A 484 -7.39 -31.82 21.47
CA ARG A 484 -7.21 -30.92 22.62
C ARG A 484 -8.36 -29.94 22.48
N SER A 485 -9.37 -30.07 23.33
CA SER A 485 -10.45 -29.08 23.39
C SER A 485 -9.78 -27.73 23.55
N PRO A 486 -9.92 -26.84 22.57
CA PRO A 486 -9.11 -25.64 22.54
C PRO A 486 -9.45 -24.71 23.72
N PRO A 487 -8.53 -23.81 24.10
CA PRO A 487 -8.66 -22.99 25.32
C PRO A 487 -9.90 -22.09 25.33
N TRP A 488 -10.46 -21.77 24.16
CA TRP A 488 -11.65 -20.92 23.99
C TRP A 488 -12.98 -21.61 24.33
N SER A 489 -12.99 -22.89 24.71
CA SER A 489 -14.22 -23.60 25.14
C SER A 489 -14.66 -23.29 26.59
N LEU A 490 -13.99 -22.37 27.30
CA LEU A 490 -14.30 -22.01 28.69
C LEU A 490 -15.12 -20.72 28.87
N SER A 491 -15.62 -20.08 27.81
CA SER A 491 -16.63 -19.02 27.92
C SER A 491 -17.99 -19.49 27.39
N GLY A 492 -18.91 -19.79 28.32
CA GLY A 492 -20.34 -20.01 28.05
C GLY A 492 -21.10 -18.71 27.69
N PRO A 493 -22.40 -18.78 27.39
CA PRO A 493 -22.94 -18.37 26.09
C PRO A 493 -23.67 -17.03 26.09
N THR A 494 -23.56 -16.26 25.00
CA THR A 494 -24.52 -15.20 24.64
C THR A 494 -24.87 -15.27 23.16
N SER A 495 -26.12 -15.69 22.89
CA SER A 495 -27.01 -15.50 21.73
C SER A 495 -26.46 -15.50 20.28
N PRO A 496 -27.18 -16.11 19.31
CA PRO A 496 -26.83 -16.04 17.91
C PRO A 496 -27.23 -14.67 17.33
N ARG A 497 -26.25 -13.85 16.96
CA ARG A 497 -26.44 -12.80 15.95
C ARG A 497 -25.47 -13.05 14.81
N THR A 498 -26.06 -13.36 13.66
CA THR A 498 -25.61 -13.13 12.29
C THR A 498 -24.21 -12.52 12.12
N SER A 499 -23.26 -13.36 11.71
CA SER A 499 -22.04 -12.99 10.97
C SER A 499 -21.69 -14.13 9.98
N PRO A 500 -21.12 -13.82 8.79
CA PRO A 500 -21.09 -14.73 7.62
C PRO A 500 -19.97 -15.81 7.71
N PRO A 501 -19.90 -16.79 6.78
CA PRO A 501 -19.42 -18.14 7.08
C PRO A 501 -17.89 -18.30 6.99
N CYS A 502 -17.20 -18.01 8.08
CA CYS A 502 -15.73 -18.13 8.20
C CYS A 502 -15.16 -19.57 8.28
N ALA A 503 -15.97 -20.61 8.06
CA ALA A 503 -15.56 -22.01 8.28
C ALA A 503 -15.75 -22.95 7.06
N ARG A 504 -16.15 -22.42 5.89
CA ARG A 504 -16.51 -23.26 4.73
C ARG A 504 -15.52 -23.18 3.55
N SER A 505 -14.45 -22.39 3.64
CA SER A 505 -13.50 -22.17 2.54
C SER A 505 -12.23 -23.03 2.59
N ALA A 506 -11.88 -23.67 3.71
CA ALA A 506 -10.57 -24.31 3.84
C ALA A 506 -10.37 -25.63 3.06
N LEU A 507 -11.43 -26.25 2.52
CA LEU A 507 -11.33 -27.48 1.71
C LEU A 507 -12.56 -27.61 0.79
N LYS A 508 -12.47 -27.12 -0.45
CA LYS A 508 -13.48 -27.44 -1.48
C LYS A 508 -12.80 -27.73 -2.82
N GLN A 509 -12.72 -29.02 -3.17
CA GLN A 509 -12.50 -29.49 -4.55
C GLN A 509 -13.83 -29.60 -5.30
N PRO A 510 -13.82 -29.52 -6.64
CA PRO A 510 -15.00 -29.18 -7.43
C PRO A 510 -15.89 -30.41 -7.65
N SER A 511 -17.21 -30.20 -7.59
CA SER A 511 -18.15 -31.10 -8.25
C SER A 511 -19.13 -30.26 -9.07
N VAL A 512 -18.97 -30.42 -10.38
CA VAL A 512 -19.89 -29.98 -11.42
C VAL A 512 -21.26 -30.62 -11.19
N SER A 513 -22.31 -29.81 -11.13
CA SER A 513 -23.64 -30.22 -11.62
C SER A 513 -24.50 -28.98 -11.92
N VAL A 514 -24.71 -28.76 -13.22
CA VAL A 514 -25.79 -27.95 -13.79
C VAL A 514 -27.12 -28.65 -13.47
N PRO A 515 -28.19 -27.90 -13.15
CA PRO A 515 -29.31 -27.89 -14.08
C PRO A 515 -29.91 -26.50 -14.32
N HIS A 516 -30.20 -26.25 -15.59
CA HIS A 516 -31.14 -25.27 -16.11
C HIS A 516 -32.49 -25.29 -15.38
N SER A 517 -33.07 -24.10 -15.11
CA SER A 517 -34.44 -23.77 -15.53
C SER A 517 -34.75 -22.28 -15.32
N CYS A 518 -35.47 -21.73 -16.29
CA CYS A 518 -35.88 -20.35 -16.49
C CYS A 518 -36.92 -19.84 -15.46
N SER A 519 -36.87 -18.56 -15.07
CA SER A 519 -37.79 -17.50 -15.54
C SER A 519 -37.76 -16.23 -14.66
N PRO A 520 -38.09 -15.04 -15.22
CA PRO A 520 -37.92 -13.73 -14.59
C PRO A 520 -39.21 -13.20 -13.94
N GLY A 521 -39.08 -12.24 -13.00
CA GLY A 521 -40.16 -11.30 -12.68
C GLY A 521 -40.34 -10.91 -11.21
N CYS A 522 -40.65 -9.61 -11.02
CA CYS A 522 -41.01 -8.86 -9.79
C CYS A 522 -39.82 -8.28 -9.00
N GLY A 523 -39.61 -6.97 -8.83
CA GLY A 523 -40.48 -5.80 -8.96
C GLY A 523 -40.78 -5.20 -7.57
N LEU A 524 -40.28 -3.98 -7.33
CA LEU A 524 -40.69 -2.97 -6.33
C LEU A 524 -40.55 -3.32 -4.83
N HIS A 525 -39.63 -2.63 -4.14
CA HIS A 525 -39.95 -1.50 -3.26
C HIS A 525 -38.72 -0.68 -2.87
#